data_AF-A0A9W7MWG0-F1
#
_entry.id   AF-A0A9W7MWG0-F1
#
_cell.length_a   1.000
_cell.length_b   1.000
_cell.length_c   1.000
_cell.angle_alpha   90.00
_cell.angle_beta   90.00
_cell.angle_gamma   90.00
#
_symmetry.space_group_name_H-M   'P 1'
#
loop_
_entity.id
_entity.type
_entity.pdbx_description
1 polymer ?
#
loop_
_entity_poly.entity_id
_entity_poly.type
_entity_poly.pdbx_seq_one_letter_code
_entity_poly.pdbx_strand_id
1 'polypeptide(L)'
;MSHISQTDPTKKEFNEGTRSPKFGPDASKVLVAKLIDGYLAEIARDPNLPLSKFVNLAEHITSISRPSHDGLYRAIDMYLKEHPGINKSERKRICRFMECKKLSAEACMHAVQNERLPLSVVVQVLFFE
;
A
#
# COMPACT_ATOMS: atom_id res chain seq x y z
N MET A 1 10.74 -33.28 -60.75
CA MET A 1 11.91 -32.49 -60.30
C MET A 1 11.39 -31.14 -59.83
N SER A 2 11.82 -30.76 -58.64
CA SER A 2 11.33 -29.69 -57.76
C SER A 2 11.26 -28.30 -58.38
N HIS A 3 10.08 -27.66 -58.32
CA HIS A 3 9.94 -26.22 -58.46
C HIS A 3 10.17 -25.55 -57.10
N ILE A 4 11.25 -24.77 -57.03
CA ILE A 4 11.63 -23.94 -55.88
C ILE A 4 10.80 -22.66 -55.91
N SER A 5 10.08 -22.43 -54.81
CA SER A 5 9.43 -21.17 -54.46
C SER A 5 10.48 -20.11 -54.12
N GLN A 6 10.26 -18.87 -54.56
CA GLN A 6 10.70 -17.68 -53.85
C GLN A 6 9.68 -16.57 -54.09
N THR A 7 8.76 -16.41 -53.14
CA THR A 7 7.88 -15.25 -53.00
C THR A 7 8.51 -14.30 -51.99
N ASP A 8 8.71 -13.06 -52.44
CA ASP A 8 9.20 -11.89 -51.72
C ASP A 8 8.34 -11.56 -50.48
N PRO A 9 8.91 -11.36 -49.27
CA PRO A 9 8.17 -10.84 -48.14
C PRO A 9 8.74 -9.49 -47.68
N THR A 10 8.52 -8.44 -48.47
CA THR A 10 8.56 -7.07 -47.95
C THR A 10 7.16 -6.65 -47.51
N LYS A 11 6.85 -6.85 -46.23
CA LYS A 11 5.87 -6.07 -45.44
C LYS A 11 6.04 -6.40 -43.95
N LYS A 12 6.97 -5.69 -43.32
CA LYS A 12 7.02 -5.55 -41.86
C LYS A 12 5.85 -4.65 -41.46
N GLU A 13 4.74 -5.23 -41.04
CA GLU A 13 3.71 -4.49 -40.31
C GLU A 13 4.08 -4.44 -38.82
N PHE A 14 4.53 -3.26 -38.44
CA PHE A 14 4.66 -2.77 -37.09
C PHE A 14 3.24 -2.66 -36.50
N ASN A 15 2.89 -3.48 -35.52
CA ASN A 15 1.70 -3.24 -34.71
C ASN A 15 2.03 -3.48 -33.23
N GLU A 16 2.67 -2.48 -32.65
CA GLU A 16 2.78 -2.26 -31.21
C GLU A 16 1.39 -1.84 -30.68
N GLY A 17 0.48 -2.82 -30.61
CA GLY A 17 -0.81 -2.65 -29.97
C GLY A 17 -0.63 -2.63 -28.46
N THR A 18 -0.84 -1.46 -27.86
CA THR A 18 -0.93 -1.22 -26.42
C THR A 18 -1.97 -2.16 -25.81
N ARG A 19 -1.55 -3.36 -25.41
CA ARG A 19 -2.41 -4.32 -24.72
C ARG A 19 -2.57 -3.80 -23.30
N SER A 20 -3.63 -3.02 -23.06
CA SER A 20 -4.05 -2.68 -21.70
C SER A 20 -4.13 -4.00 -20.92
N PRO A 21 -3.43 -4.14 -19.79
CA PRO A 21 -3.51 -5.37 -19.02
C PRO A 21 -4.99 -5.58 -18.66
N LYS A 22 -5.56 -6.71 -19.10
CA LYS A 22 -6.93 -7.08 -18.71
C LYS A 22 -6.86 -7.54 -17.25
N PHE A 23 -7.03 -6.59 -16.35
CA PHE A 23 -7.07 -6.86 -14.92
C PHE A 23 -8.36 -7.61 -14.60
N GLY A 24 -8.24 -8.77 -13.94
CA GLY A 24 -9.41 -9.39 -13.31
C GLY A 24 -9.99 -8.46 -12.22
N PRO A 25 -11.27 -8.62 -11.84
CA PRO A 25 -11.92 -7.77 -10.83
C PRO A 25 -11.11 -7.60 -9.55
N ASP A 26 -10.38 -8.64 -9.14
CA ASP A 26 -9.57 -8.62 -7.92
C ASP A 26 -8.25 -7.85 -8.10
N ALA A 27 -7.65 -7.89 -9.29
CA ALA A 27 -6.46 -7.10 -9.58
C ALA A 27 -6.77 -5.59 -9.59
N SER A 28 -7.92 -5.18 -10.13
CA SER A 28 -8.37 -3.78 -10.06
C SER A 28 -8.61 -3.32 -8.62
N LYS A 29 -9.22 -4.14 -7.76
CA LYS A 29 -9.39 -3.82 -6.33
C LYS A 29 -8.06 -3.63 -5.61
N VAL A 30 -7.08 -4.48 -5.88
CA VAL A 30 -5.72 -4.36 -5.31
C VAL A 30 -5.05 -3.06 -5.75
N LEU A 31 -5.18 -2.67 -7.03
CA LEU A 31 -4.63 -1.41 -7.52
C LEU A 31 -5.29 -0.19 -6.86
N VAL A 32 -6.62 -0.21 -6.70
CA VAL A 32 -7.35 0.85 -5.99
C VAL A 32 -6.91 0.93 -4.52
N ALA A 33 -6.77 -0.21 -3.84
CA ALA A 33 -6.28 -0.26 -2.46
C ALA A 33 -4.88 0.39 -2.34
N LYS A 34 -3.96 0.06 -3.25
CA LYS A 34 -2.60 0.65 -3.29
C LYS A 34 -2.63 2.15 -3.55
N LEU A 35 -3.47 2.62 -4.47
CA LEU A 35 -3.62 4.05 -4.76
C LEU A 35 -4.08 4.80 -3.51
N ILE A 36 -5.07 4.25 -2.81
CA ILE A 36 -5.62 4.83 -1.60
C ILE A 36 -4.58 4.86 -0.46
N ASP A 37 -3.79 3.81 -0.29
CA ASP A 37 -2.68 3.81 0.69
C ASP A 37 -1.63 4.85 0.34
N GLY A 38 -1.33 5.00 -0.95
CA GLY A 38 -0.46 6.05 -1.46
C GLY A 38 -0.96 7.44 -1.09
N TYR A 39 -2.24 7.71 -1.34
CA TYR A 39 -2.89 8.97 -0.98
C TYR A 39 -2.88 9.22 0.53
N LEU A 40 -3.23 8.22 1.34
CA LEU A 40 -3.24 8.34 2.81
C LEU A 40 -1.83 8.67 3.33
N ALA A 41 -0.80 8.01 2.80
CA ALA A 41 0.58 8.28 3.14
C ALA A 41 1.04 9.69 2.72
N GLU A 42 0.57 10.18 1.57
CA GLU A 42 0.93 11.51 1.09
C GLU A 42 0.32 12.62 1.96
N ILE A 43 -0.98 12.53 2.26
CA ILE A 43 -1.62 13.54 3.13
C ILE A 43 -1.09 13.48 4.57
N ALA A 44 -0.63 12.31 5.03
CA ALA A 44 -0.06 12.16 6.36
C ALA A 44 1.19 13.01 6.59
N ARG A 45 1.83 13.48 5.52
CA ARG A 45 3.01 14.35 5.56
C ARG A 45 2.69 15.80 5.86
N ASP A 46 1.42 16.22 5.75
CA ASP A 46 1.01 17.58 6.07
C ASP A 46 0.90 17.75 7.59
N PRO A 47 1.76 18.57 8.23
CA PRO A 47 1.71 18.78 9.69
C PRO A 47 0.44 19.50 10.15
N ASN A 48 -0.33 20.08 9.23
CA ASN A 48 -1.61 20.72 9.53
C ASN A 48 -2.80 19.78 9.40
N LEU A 49 -2.59 18.50 9.02
CA LEU A 49 -3.66 17.52 8.87
C LEU A 49 -4.23 17.12 10.24
N PRO A 50 -5.48 17.47 10.58
CA PRO A 50 -6.05 17.11 11.86
C PRO A 50 -6.24 15.59 11.98
N LEU A 51 -5.98 15.05 13.18
CA LEU A 51 -6.13 13.61 13.47
C LEU A 51 -7.52 13.09 13.11
N SER A 52 -8.56 13.87 13.37
CA SER A 52 -9.94 13.49 13.02
C SER A 52 -10.12 13.24 11.53
N LYS A 53 -9.51 14.05 10.66
CA LYS A 53 -9.57 13.85 9.20
C LYS A 53 -8.81 12.59 8.79
N PHE A 54 -7.60 12.41 9.33
CA PHE A 54 -6.80 11.21 9.05
C PHE A 54 -7.54 9.93 9.45
N VAL A 55 -8.09 9.90 10.66
CA VAL A 55 -8.86 8.75 11.15
C VAL A 55 -10.11 8.49 10.33
N ASN A 56 -10.89 9.54 10.03
CA ASN A 56 -12.09 9.38 9.21
C ASN A 56 -11.74 8.77 7.85
N LEU A 57 -10.68 9.24 7.20
CA LEU A 57 -10.24 8.66 5.92
C LEU A 57 -9.81 7.20 6.10
N ALA A 58 -8.98 6.89 7.11
CA ALA A 58 -8.54 5.53 7.41
C ALA A 58 -9.71 4.56 7.62
N GLU A 59 -10.72 4.94 8.40
CA GLU A 59 -11.92 4.12 8.69
C GLU A 59 -12.68 3.72 7.41
N HIS A 60 -12.80 4.62 6.43
CA HIS A 60 -13.53 4.35 5.20
C HIS A 60 -12.75 3.41 4.27
N ILE A 61 -11.42 3.54 4.25
CA ILE A 61 -10.57 2.84 3.27
C ILE A 61 -10.13 1.45 3.74
N THR A 62 -10.12 1.18 5.05
CA THR A 62 -9.78 -0.15 5.59
C THR A 62 -10.85 -1.21 5.28
N SER A 63 -12.02 -0.81 4.78
CA SER A 63 -13.05 -1.71 4.25
C SER A 63 -12.61 -2.49 3.01
N ILE A 64 -11.61 -1.99 2.28
CA ILE A 64 -11.11 -2.61 1.05
C ILE A 64 -10.12 -3.71 1.40
N SER A 65 -10.48 -4.95 1.07
CA SER A 65 -9.61 -6.11 1.23
C SER A 65 -8.32 -5.91 0.43
N ARG A 66 -7.19 -6.11 1.10
CA ARG A 66 -5.84 -5.92 0.56
C ARG A 66 -4.92 -7.04 1.07
N PRO A 67 -4.01 -7.59 0.22
CA PRO A 67 -3.12 -8.67 0.63
C PRO A 67 -2.10 -8.29 1.70
N SER A 68 -1.63 -7.04 1.70
CA SER A 68 -0.63 -6.51 2.64
C SER A 68 -1.11 -5.17 3.21
N HIS A 69 -0.69 -4.87 4.43
CA HIS A 69 -0.98 -3.61 5.14
C HIS A 69 0.24 -2.67 5.21
N ASP A 70 1.30 -2.91 4.43
CA ASP A 70 2.52 -2.09 4.43
C ASP A 70 2.23 -0.62 4.08
N GLY A 71 1.31 -0.39 3.14
CA GLY A 71 0.89 0.96 2.76
C GLY A 71 0.18 1.70 3.90
N LEU A 72 -0.68 1.00 4.66
CA LEU A 72 -1.34 1.54 5.85
C LEU A 72 -0.32 1.81 6.97
N TYR A 73 0.61 0.88 7.19
CA TYR A 73 1.70 1.08 8.14
C TYR A 73 2.51 2.33 7.79
N ARG A 74 2.92 2.47 6.52
CA ARG A 74 3.66 3.65 6.05
C ARG A 74 2.89 4.95 6.29
N ALA A 75 1.58 4.96 6.04
CA ALA A 75 0.77 6.15 6.27
C ALA A 75 0.66 6.50 7.75
N ILE A 76 0.44 5.51 8.63
CA ILE A 76 0.41 5.69 10.08
C ILE A 76 1.77 6.17 10.58
N ASP A 77 2.85 5.55 10.10
CA ASP A 77 4.21 5.92 10.44
C ASP A 77 4.50 7.38 10.07
N MET A 78 4.21 7.79 8.84
CA MET A 78 4.38 9.17 8.41
C MET A 78 3.54 10.13 9.27
N TYR A 79 2.29 9.79 9.55
CA TYR A 79 1.43 10.62 10.38
C TYR A 79 2.02 10.82 11.79
N LEU A 80 2.46 9.75 12.43
CA LEU A 80 3.11 9.81 13.74
C LEU A 80 4.42 10.59 13.74
N LYS A 81 5.16 10.56 12.62
CA LYS A 81 6.42 11.30 12.47
C LYS A 81 6.18 12.81 12.44
N GLU A 82 5.22 13.27 11.63
CA GLU A 82 4.95 14.69 11.45
C GLU A 82 4.09 15.30 12.57
N HIS A 83 3.49 14.46 13.43
CA HIS A 83 2.59 14.88 14.52
C HIS A 83 3.07 14.38 15.89
N PRO A 84 4.21 14.88 16.42
CA PRO A 84 4.77 14.41 17.69
C PRO A 84 3.88 14.66 18.91
N GLY A 85 2.95 15.63 18.82
CA GLY A 85 2.01 15.99 19.88
C GLY A 85 0.87 14.99 20.13
N ILE A 86 0.73 13.96 19.29
CA ILE A 86 -0.31 12.93 19.43
C ILE A 86 -0.09 12.12 20.71
N ASN A 87 -1.15 11.97 21.50
CA ASN A 87 -1.09 11.28 22.78
C ASN A 87 -1.18 9.75 22.62
N LYS A 88 -0.82 9.01 23.68
CA LYS A 88 -0.76 7.53 23.65
C LYS A 88 -2.07 6.86 23.20
N SER A 89 -3.22 7.39 23.60
CA SER A 89 -4.52 6.82 23.25
C SER A 89 -4.85 6.99 21.77
N GLU A 90 -4.47 8.13 21.20
CA GLU A 90 -4.63 8.43 19.77
C GLU A 90 -3.69 7.59 18.92
N ARG A 91 -2.42 7.42 19.32
CA ARG A 91 -1.49 6.50 18.65
C ARG A 91 -2.06 5.08 18.61
N LYS A 92 -2.59 4.61 19.74
CA LYS A 92 -3.27 3.30 19.82
C LYS A 92 -4.49 3.26 18.90
N ARG A 93 -5.29 4.33 18.84
CA ARG A 93 -6.47 4.42 17.96
C ARG A 93 -6.09 4.23 16.50
N ILE A 94 -5.11 4.96 15.99
CA ILE A 94 -4.73 4.91 14.57
C ILE A 94 -4.01 3.61 14.19
N CYS A 95 -3.22 3.03 15.11
CA CYS A 95 -2.53 1.77 14.82
C CYS A 95 -3.50 0.59 14.64
N ARG A 96 -4.75 0.69 15.10
CA ARG A 96 -5.77 -0.36 14.90
C ARG A 96 -6.21 -0.51 13.44
N PHE A 97 -5.90 0.43 12.56
CA PHE A 97 -6.23 0.34 11.14
C PHE A 97 -5.32 -0.62 10.38
N MET A 98 -4.16 -0.98 10.93
CA MET A 98 -3.29 -2.01 10.34
C MET A 98 -3.43 -3.35 11.07
N GLU A 99 -3.35 -4.43 10.31
CA GLU A 99 -3.26 -5.79 10.86
C GLU A 99 -1.80 -6.22 10.79
N CYS A 100 -1.13 -6.35 11.94
CA CYS A 100 0.31 -6.65 12.01
C CYS A 100 0.68 -7.95 11.27
N LYS A 101 -0.19 -8.97 11.30
CA LYS A 101 -0.04 -10.23 10.55
C LYS A 101 -0.04 -10.11 9.02
N LYS A 102 -0.42 -8.93 8.49
CA LYS A 102 -0.44 -8.63 7.05
C LYS A 102 0.71 -7.70 6.65
N LEU A 103 1.65 -7.45 7.55
CA LEU A 103 2.87 -6.72 7.24
C LEU A 103 3.88 -7.65 6.58
N SER A 104 4.66 -7.13 5.65
CA SER A 104 5.86 -7.81 5.16
C SER A 104 6.95 -7.85 6.23
N ALA A 105 7.91 -8.76 6.09
CA ALA A 105 9.07 -8.85 6.99
C ALA A 105 9.85 -7.51 7.08
N GLU A 106 10.01 -6.80 5.97
CA GLU A 106 10.65 -5.49 5.95
C GLU A 106 9.88 -4.46 6.78
N ALA A 107 8.54 -4.43 6.62
CA ALA A 107 7.68 -3.56 7.42
C ALA A 107 7.70 -3.94 8.91
N CYS A 108 7.73 -5.24 9.24
CA CYS A 108 7.88 -5.72 10.61
C CYS A 108 9.19 -5.23 11.24
N MET A 109 10.34 -5.45 10.58
CA MET A 109 11.64 -4.98 11.06
C MET A 109 11.64 -3.48 11.35
N HIS A 110 11.07 -2.67 10.44
CA HIS A 110 10.95 -1.23 10.66
C HIS A 110 10.02 -0.91 11.84
N ALA A 111 8.88 -1.61 11.98
CA ALA A 111 7.92 -1.40 13.06
C ALA A 111 8.48 -1.76 14.44
N VAL A 112 9.30 -2.80 14.55
CA VAL A 112 9.96 -3.20 15.81
C VAL A 112 10.89 -2.10 16.31
N GLN A 113 11.56 -1.39 15.40
CA GLN A 113 12.49 -0.31 15.73
C GLN A 113 11.79 1.06 15.88
N ASN A 114 10.48 1.13 15.65
CA ASN A 114 9.75 2.39 15.61
C ASN A 114 9.24 2.81 17.00
N GLU A 115 10.01 3.66 17.67
CA GLU A 115 9.70 4.18 19.01
C GLU A 115 8.40 5.02 19.09
N ARG A 116 7.84 5.43 17.95
CA ARG A 116 6.57 6.17 17.91
C ARG A 116 5.36 5.27 18.09
N LEU A 117 5.50 3.96 17.83
CA LEU A 117 4.41 3.00 18.00
C LEU A 117 4.14 2.69 19.48
N PRO A 118 2.89 2.40 19.85
CA PRO A 118 2.60 1.84 21.17
C PRO A 118 3.31 0.49 21.37
N LEU A 119 3.86 0.24 22.57
CA LEU A 119 4.51 -1.03 22.90
C LEU A 119 3.60 -2.24 22.61
N SER A 120 2.28 -2.11 22.83
CA SER A 120 1.32 -3.18 22.52
C SER A 120 1.28 -3.55 21.04
N VAL A 121 1.59 -2.62 20.13
CA VAL A 121 1.64 -2.87 18.69
C VAL A 121 2.97 -3.53 18.33
N VAL A 122 4.08 -3.07 18.89
CA VAL A 122 5.40 -3.68 18.70
C VAL A 122 5.39 -5.16 19.13
N VAL A 123 4.79 -5.46 20.28
CA VAL A 123 4.64 -6.86 20.75
C VAL A 123 3.78 -7.69 19.79
N GLN A 124 2.73 -7.10 19.19
CA GLN A 124 1.94 -7.81 18.17
C GLN A 124 2.76 -8.09 16.91
N VAL A 125 3.56 -7.13 16.45
CA VAL A 125 4.45 -7.34 15.30
C VAL A 125 5.40 -8.50 15.56
N LEU A 126 6.11 -8.50 16.69
CA LEU A 126 7.04 -9.57 17.07
C LEU A 126 6.38 -10.95 17.21
N PHE A 127 5.07 -11.00 17.51
CA PHE A 127 4.35 -12.27 17.62
C PHE A 127 3.93 -12.85 16.25
N PHE A 128 3.80 -11.99 15.24
CA PHE A 128 3.35 -12.39 13.89
C PHE A 128 4.46 -12.33 12.82
N GLU A 129 5.64 -11.83 13.17
CA GLU A 129 6.89 -11.97 12.40
C GLU A 129 7.41 -13.42 12.45
#